data_AF-A0A6P1Q4C1-F1
#
_entry.id   AF-A0A6P1Q4C1-F1
#
_cell.length_a   1.000
_cell.length_b   1.000
_cell.length_c   1.000
_cell.angle_alpha   90.00
_cell.angle_beta   90.00
_cell.angle_gamma   90.00
#
_symmetry.space_group_name_H-M   'P 1'
#
loop_
_entity.id
_entity.type
_entity.pdbx_description
1 polymer ?
#
loop_
_entity_poly.entity_id
_entity_poly.type
_entity_poly.pdbx_seq_one_letter_code
_entity_poly.pdbx_strand_id
1 'polypeptide(L)'
;MTLRTALLLMLGGLPLLASGHNFVVGQRVAPVGIADRGELLLQQGEPAWQSWNSARLSGTPGVVLHMAGRLSAKSLNAPLIDAIHQAAFPTDKLHLITIVNTDDAIPGSALFVRRSLQESKRQSPAARFVIDERGAARNAWQLSAGGSAVVVLDPTGRVRFAKDGALTPAEVQQVMLLLHQLVQ
;
A
#
# COMPACT_ATOMS: atom_id res chain seq x y z
N MET A 1 -7.99 54.25 38.20
CA MET A 1 -6.90 53.35 37.75
C MET A 1 -7.13 51.99 38.36
N THR A 2 -6.67 50.95 37.66
CA THR A 2 -6.62 49.50 38.01
C THR A 2 -7.93 48.72 37.87
N LEU A 3 -7.97 47.50 37.32
CA LEU A 3 -7.18 46.79 36.31
C LEU A 3 -8.12 45.66 35.86
N ARG A 4 -8.56 45.63 34.60
CA ARG A 4 -9.42 44.57 34.05
C ARG A 4 -8.57 43.32 33.83
N THR A 5 -8.83 42.26 34.60
CA THR A 5 -8.18 40.95 34.41
C THR A 5 -8.76 40.27 33.17
N ALA A 6 -7.98 40.24 32.09
CA ALA A 6 -8.31 39.45 30.90
C ALA A 6 -7.93 37.98 31.15
N LEU A 7 -8.92 37.08 31.08
CA LEU A 7 -8.70 35.65 31.13
C LEU A 7 -8.27 35.18 29.72
N LEU A 8 -6.98 34.90 29.54
CA LEU A 8 -6.48 34.24 28.33
C LEU A 8 -6.78 32.74 28.42
N LEU A 9 -7.85 32.29 27.78
CA LEU A 9 -8.05 30.89 27.41
C LEU A 9 -7.06 30.53 26.28
N MET A 10 -5.91 29.98 26.65
CA MET A 10 -5.04 29.26 25.72
C MET A 10 -5.70 27.92 25.38
N LEU A 11 -6.49 27.88 24.30
CA LEU A 11 -6.81 26.61 23.63
C LEU A 11 -5.53 26.12 22.96
N GLY A 12 -4.73 25.35 23.69
CA GLY A 12 -3.68 24.52 23.10
C GLY A 12 -4.34 23.48 22.22
N GLY A 13 -4.32 23.69 20.90
CA GLY A 13 -4.77 22.70 19.93
C GLY A 13 -3.96 21.42 20.11
N LEU A 14 -4.59 20.35 20.59
CA LEU A 14 -4.05 19.01 20.46
C LEU A 14 -3.78 18.79 18.97
N PRO A 15 -2.54 18.48 18.55
CA PRO A 15 -2.33 18.05 17.19
C PRO A 15 -3.13 16.75 17.04
N LEU A 16 -4.26 16.82 16.35
CA LEU A 16 -4.88 15.64 15.79
C LEU A 16 -3.80 15.05 14.89
N LEU A 17 -3.22 13.93 15.33
CA LEU A 17 -2.44 13.07 14.45
C LEU A 17 -3.42 12.60 13.38
N ALA A 18 -3.59 13.39 12.33
CA ALA A 18 -4.29 12.97 11.15
C ALA A 18 -3.49 11.78 10.62
N SER A 19 -4.01 10.57 10.81
CA SER A 19 -3.49 9.42 10.08
C SER A 19 -3.59 9.79 8.61
N GLY A 20 -2.47 9.81 7.89
CA GLY A 20 -2.41 10.15 6.47
C GLY A 20 -3.12 9.14 5.57
N HIS A 21 -4.10 8.39 6.09
CA HIS A 21 -4.88 7.42 5.35
C HIS A 21 -6.27 7.24 5.97
N ASN A 22 -7.24 6.78 5.16
CA ASN A 22 -8.60 6.51 5.61
C ASN A 22 -8.88 5.02 5.93
N PHE A 23 -7.86 4.17 6.05
CA PHE A 23 -8.04 2.78 6.44
C PHE A 23 -8.57 2.64 7.87
N VAL A 24 -9.62 1.81 8.04
CA VAL A 24 -10.24 1.51 9.32
C VAL A 24 -10.22 0.00 9.56
N VAL A 25 -9.66 -0.45 10.69
CA VAL A 25 -9.63 -1.86 11.07
C VAL A 25 -11.05 -2.43 11.11
N GLY A 26 -11.24 -3.61 10.53
CA GLY A 26 -12.53 -4.28 10.41
C GLY A 26 -13.38 -3.79 9.23
N GLN A 27 -13.00 -2.72 8.53
CA GLN A 27 -13.68 -2.25 7.32
C GLN A 27 -12.92 -2.64 6.06
N ARG A 28 -13.59 -2.58 4.91
CA ARG A 28 -12.91 -2.69 3.61
C ARG A 28 -12.18 -1.38 3.31
N VAL A 29 -11.12 -1.45 2.50
CA VAL A 29 -10.51 -0.24 1.92
C VAL A 29 -11.54 0.53 1.08
N ALA A 30 -11.34 1.84 0.92
CA ALA A 30 -12.22 2.63 0.06
C ALA A 30 -12.27 2.04 -1.36
N PRO A 31 -13.46 2.01 -2.00
CA PRO A 31 -13.60 1.50 -3.36
C PRO A 31 -12.80 2.38 -4.32
N VAL A 32 -11.97 1.75 -5.15
CA VAL A 32 -11.18 2.44 -6.16
C VAL A 32 -11.01 1.56 -7.39
N GLY A 33 -11.08 2.18 -8.56
CA GLY A 33 -10.78 1.56 -9.84
C GLY A 33 -9.57 2.24 -10.49
N ILE A 34 -8.68 1.43 -11.05
CA ILE A 34 -7.54 1.87 -11.87
C ILE A 34 -7.79 1.32 -13.28
N ALA A 35 -8.37 2.16 -14.12
CA ALA A 35 -8.76 1.79 -15.49
C ALA A 35 -7.56 1.70 -16.43
N ASP A 36 -6.63 2.64 -16.30
CA ASP A 36 -5.46 2.76 -17.17
C ASP A 36 -4.32 1.89 -16.66
N ARG A 37 -3.88 0.96 -17.51
CA ARG A 37 -2.93 -0.12 -17.24
C ARG A 37 -3.33 -1.08 -16.12
N GLY A 38 -3.65 -0.58 -14.93
CA GLY A 38 -4.07 -1.37 -13.78
C GLY A 38 -3.08 -2.50 -13.48
N GLU A 39 -3.58 -3.72 -13.41
CA GLU A 39 -2.78 -4.89 -13.07
C GLU A 39 -1.95 -5.39 -14.25
N LEU A 40 -0.68 -5.68 -13.97
CA LEU A 40 0.26 -6.28 -14.90
C LEU A 40 0.13 -7.81 -14.88
N LEU A 41 -0.20 -8.37 -16.03
CA LEU A 41 -0.30 -9.80 -16.28
C LEU A 41 0.83 -10.28 -17.20
N LEU A 42 1.04 -11.60 -17.22
CA LEU A 42 1.74 -12.26 -18.33
C LEU A 42 0.71 -13.03 -19.15
N GLN A 43 0.53 -12.65 -20.41
CA GLN A 43 -0.28 -13.38 -21.37
C GLN A 43 0.67 -13.94 -22.43
N GLN A 44 0.70 -15.28 -22.56
CA GLN A 44 1.61 -15.97 -23.49
C GLN A 44 3.09 -15.56 -23.32
N GLY A 45 3.51 -15.28 -22.08
CA GLY A 45 4.88 -14.85 -21.76
C GLY A 45 5.13 -13.35 -21.92
N GLU A 46 4.19 -12.59 -22.49
CA GLU A 46 4.33 -11.15 -22.69
C GLU A 46 3.54 -10.31 -21.67
N PRO A 47 4.07 -9.15 -21.24
CA PRO A 47 3.37 -8.23 -20.36
C PRO A 47 2.07 -7.71 -20.99
N ALA A 48 0.96 -7.95 -20.31
CA ALA A 48 -0.35 -7.41 -20.66
C ALA A 48 -0.91 -6.59 -19.50
N TRP A 49 -1.77 -5.63 -19.83
CA TRP A 49 -2.38 -4.72 -18.87
C TRP A 49 -3.87 -4.99 -18.76
N GLN A 50 -4.41 -4.96 -17.56
CA GLN A 50 -5.84 -5.05 -17.33
C GLN A 50 -6.31 -4.03 -16.30
N SER A 51 -7.52 -3.51 -16.48
CA SER A 51 -8.14 -2.69 -15.44
C SER A 51 -8.23 -3.46 -14.13
N TRP A 52 -8.08 -2.72 -13.03
CA TRP A 52 -8.06 -3.27 -11.68
C TRP A 52 -9.00 -2.48 -10.77
N ASN A 53 -9.56 -3.13 -9.74
CA ASN A 53 -10.30 -2.42 -8.69
C ASN A 53 -10.12 -3.11 -7.33
N SER A 54 -10.37 -2.36 -6.26
CA SER A 54 -10.16 -2.84 -4.89
C SER A 54 -11.12 -3.94 -4.44
N ALA A 55 -12.19 -4.25 -5.18
CA ALA A 55 -13.03 -5.42 -4.87
C ALA A 55 -12.28 -6.75 -5.10
N ARG A 56 -11.22 -6.74 -5.92
CA ARG A 56 -10.32 -7.90 -6.13
C ARG A 56 -9.45 -8.24 -4.90
N LEU A 57 -9.51 -7.43 -3.85
CA LEU A 57 -8.77 -7.64 -2.60
C LEU A 57 -9.45 -8.60 -1.62
N SER A 58 -10.61 -9.16 -1.97
CA SER A 58 -11.26 -10.24 -1.20
C SER A 58 -11.09 -11.60 -1.88
N GLY A 59 -11.18 -12.67 -1.08
CA GLY A 59 -11.10 -14.07 -1.50
C GLY A 59 -9.95 -14.82 -0.82
N THR A 60 -8.83 -14.13 -0.58
CA THR A 60 -7.62 -14.68 0.04
C THR A 60 -7.04 -13.60 0.96
N PRO A 61 -6.51 -13.94 2.15
CA PRO A 61 -5.73 -12.99 2.94
C PRO A 61 -4.65 -12.33 2.09
N GLY A 62 -4.32 -11.09 2.39
CA GLY A 62 -3.30 -10.42 1.61
C GLY A 62 -2.68 -9.20 2.24
N VAL A 63 -1.54 -8.83 1.67
CA VAL A 63 -0.84 -7.59 1.94
C VAL A 63 -0.95 -6.72 0.70
N VAL A 64 -1.50 -5.51 0.86
CA VAL A 64 -1.39 -4.45 -0.13
C VAL A 64 -0.23 -3.57 0.26
N LEU A 65 0.77 -3.50 -0.61
CA LEU A 65 1.89 -2.58 -0.52
C LEU A 65 1.69 -1.48 -1.56
N HIS A 66 1.29 -0.30 -1.14
CA HIS A 66 1.27 0.87 -2.02
C HIS A 66 2.61 1.61 -1.90
N MET A 67 3.16 2.11 -3.00
CA MET A 67 4.38 2.93 -2.99
C MET A 67 4.38 3.95 -4.13
N ALA A 68 4.98 5.11 -3.89
CA ALA A 68 5.32 6.04 -4.96
C ALA A 68 6.33 5.41 -5.93
N GLY A 69 6.30 5.83 -7.21
CA GLY A 69 7.22 5.39 -8.27
C GLY A 69 8.65 5.91 -8.11
N ARG A 70 9.20 5.86 -6.89
CA ARG A 70 10.50 6.39 -6.48
C ARG A 70 11.30 5.31 -5.76
N LEU A 71 12.61 5.30 -5.94
CA LEU A 71 13.49 4.35 -5.23
C LEU A 71 13.42 4.51 -3.71
N SER A 72 13.29 5.75 -3.21
CA SER A 72 13.15 6.04 -1.78
C SER A 72 11.91 5.42 -1.15
N ALA A 73 10.80 5.34 -1.90
CA ALA A 73 9.57 4.72 -1.41
C ALA A 73 9.70 3.20 -1.35
N LYS A 74 10.39 2.59 -2.33
CA LYS A 74 10.64 1.14 -2.38
C LYS A 74 11.39 0.63 -1.15
N SER A 75 12.31 1.42 -0.60
CA SER A 75 13.11 0.99 0.56
C SER A 75 12.38 1.09 1.91
N LEU A 76 11.27 1.84 2.02
CA LEU A 76 10.61 2.10 3.30
C LEU A 76 10.10 0.83 3.99
N ASN A 77 9.61 -0.13 3.20
CA ASN A 77 9.01 -1.36 3.70
C ASN A 77 9.73 -2.62 3.19
N ALA A 78 10.99 -2.48 2.74
CA ALA A 78 11.83 -3.61 2.34
C ALA A 78 11.95 -4.69 3.43
N PRO A 79 12.11 -4.36 4.74
CA PRO A 79 12.16 -5.39 5.79
C PRO A 79 10.91 -6.27 5.86
N LEU A 80 9.72 -5.72 5.56
CA LEU A 80 8.49 -6.52 5.51
C LEU A 80 8.48 -7.43 4.27
N ILE A 81 8.87 -6.91 3.11
CA ILE A 81 8.94 -7.70 1.86
C ILE A 81 9.88 -8.89 2.05
N ASP A 82 11.06 -8.64 2.61
CA ASP A 82 12.06 -9.68 2.88
C ASP A 82 11.53 -10.72 3.86
N ALA A 83 10.83 -10.30 4.93
CA ALA A 83 10.22 -11.22 5.89
C ALA A 83 9.12 -12.09 5.25
N ILE A 84 8.27 -11.52 4.38
CA ILE A 84 7.23 -12.28 3.65
C ILE A 84 7.88 -13.28 2.69
N HIS A 85 8.91 -12.87 1.96
CA HIS A 85 9.64 -13.76 1.05
C HIS A 85 10.32 -14.92 1.80
N GLN A 86 10.95 -14.64 2.95
CA GLN A 86 11.60 -15.66 3.78
C GLN A 86 10.60 -16.64 4.40
N ALA A 87 9.41 -16.17 4.76
CA ALA A 87 8.35 -17.02 5.29
C ALA A 87 7.78 -18.00 4.24
N ALA A 88 8.02 -17.74 2.95
CA ALA A 88 7.66 -18.63 1.85
C ALA A 88 6.20 -19.12 1.90
N PHE A 89 5.27 -18.21 2.20
CA PHE A 89 3.84 -18.52 2.23
C PHE A 89 3.39 -19.11 0.87
N PRO A 90 2.51 -20.13 0.87
CA PRO A 90 1.95 -20.65 -0.38
C PRO A 90 1.21 -19.55 -1.14
N THR A 91 1.44 -19.47 -2.45
CA THR A 91 0.93 -18.37 -3.30
C THR A 91 -0.59 -18.38 -3.45
N ASP A 92 -1.25 -19.51 -3.17
CA ASP A 92 -2.70 -19.65 -3.11
C ASP A 92 -3.30 -19.24 -1.75
N LYS A 93 -2.47 -19.15 -0.71
CA LYS A 93 -2.89 -18.85 0.67
C LYS A 93 -2.65 -17.41 1.09
N LEU A 94 -1.70 -16.72 0.47
CA LEU A 94 -1.42 -15.31 0.73
C LEU A 94 -1.21 -14.54 -0.58
N HIS A 95 -1.94 -13.44 -0.74
CA HIS A 95 -1.71 -12.51 -1.83
C HIS A 95 -0.85 -11.33 -1.39
N LEU A 96 0.31 -11.14 -2.00
CA LEU A 96 1.06 -9.88 -1.94
C LEU A 96 0.79 -9.08 -3.21
N ILE A 97 0.16 -7.91 -3.06
CA ILE A 97 -0.15 -7.01 -4.17
C ILE A 97 0.64 -5.72 -3.98
N THR A 98 1.49 -5.41 -4.96
CA THR A 98 2.27 -4.17 -4.99
C THR A 98 1.62 -3.17 -5.94
N ILE A 99 1.14 -2.06 -5.40
CA ILE A 99 0.55 -0.95 -6.15
C ILE A 99 1.60 0.16 -6.26
N VAL A 100 2.04 0.47 -7.47
CA VAL A 100 3.04 1.50 -7.74
C VAL A 100 2.37 2.71 -8.36
N ASN A 101 2.38 3.83 -7.66
CA ASN A 101 1.87 5.10 -8.15
C ASN A 101 2.92 5.79 -9.04
N THR A 102 2.73 5.74 -10.36
CA THR A 102 3.64 6.40 -11.31
C THR A 102 3.33 7.87 -11.54
N ASP A 103 2.18 8.37 -11.07
CA ASP A 103 1.89 9.81 -11.00
C ASP A 103 2.83 10.51 -10.00
N ASP A 104 3.29 9.77 -9.00
CA ASP A 104 4.27 10.20 -8.00
C ASP A 104 5.66 9.60 -8.26
N ALA A 105 6.03 9.46 -9.53
CA ALA A 105 7.40 9.14 -9.94
C ALA A 105 8.24 10.41 -10.09
N ILE A 106 9.56 10.27 -10.19
CA ILE A 106 10.42 11.38 -10.63
C ILE A 106 10.01 11.75 -12.07
N PRO A 107 9.87 13.04 -12.43
CA PRO A 107 9.53 13.44 -13.80
C PRO A 107 10.44 12.77 -14.85
N GLY A 108 9.83 12.17 -15.87
CA GLY A 108 10.55 11.40 -16.90
C GLY A 108 10.93 9.96 -16.52
N SER A 109 10.78 9.54 -15.26
CA SER A 109 11.18 8.19 -14.81
C SER A 109 10.09 7.12 -14.94
N ALA A 110 8.83 7.50 -15.17
CA ALA A 110 7.68 6.59 -15.17
C ALA A 110 7.83 5.40 -16.16
N LEU A 111 8.48 5.63 -17.30
CA LEU A 111 8.79 4.59 -18.28
C LEU A 111 9.75 3.54 -17.72
N PHE A 112 10.78 3.97 -16.98
CA PHE A 112 11.76 3.07 -16.37
C PHE A 112 11.13 2.26 -15.23
N VAL A 113 10.28 2.88 -14.42
CA VAL A 113 9.49 2.16 -13.39
C VAL A 113 8.66 1.06 -14.05
N ARG A 114 7.94 1.39 -15.13
CA ARG A 114 7.13 0.41 -15.85
C ARG A 114 7.96 -0.74 -16.41
N ARG A 115 9.10 -0.47 -17.04
CA ARG A 115 9.99 -1.52 -17.58
C ARG A 115 10.51 -2.42 -16.46
N SER A 116 10.92 -1.85 -15.33
CA SER A 116 11.37 -2.61 -14.16
C SER A 116 10.28 -3.55 -13.62
N LEU A 117 9.02 -3.10 -13.58
CA LEU A 117 7.89 -3.96 -13.19
C LEU A 117 7.63 -5.07 -14.21
N GLN A 118 7.75 -4.80 -15.51
CA GLN A 118 7.63 -5.81 -16.57
C GLN A 118 8.72 -6.88 -16.47
N GLU A 119 9.98 -6.48 -16.26
CA GLU A 119 11.11 -7.39 -16.06
C GLU A 119 10.93 -8.23 -14.79
N SER A 120 10.57 -7.60 -13.66
CA SER A 120 10.30 -8.30 -12.41
C SER A 120 9.15 -9.29 -12.55
N LYS A 121 8.08 -8.94 -13.27
CA LYS A 121 6.96 -9.86 -13.54
C LYS A 121 7.39 -11.06 -14.37
N ARG A 122 8.27 -10.89 -15.37
CA ARG A 122 8.83 -12.01 -16.16
C ARG A 122 9.69 -12.94 -15.28
N GLN A 123 10.48 -12.39 -14.37
CA GLN A 123 11.31 -13.16 -13.43
C GLN A 123 10.49 -13.83 -12.33
N SER A 124 9.35 -13.24 -11.94
CA SER A 124 8.46 -13.74 -10.90
C SER A 124 7.01 -13.66 -11.37
N PRO A 125 6.53 -14.64 -12.16
CA PRO A 125 5.17 -14.62 -12.73
C PRO A 125 4.05 -14.55 -11.68
N ALA A 126 4.29 -15.04 -10.47
CA ALA A 126 3.34 -14.96 -9.35
C ALA A 126 3.21 -13.56 -8.75
N ALA A 127 4.20 -12.67 -8.95
CA ALA A 127 4.18 -11.32 -8.38
C ALA A 127 3.01 -10.51 -8.95
N ARG A 128 2.26 -9.82 -8.07
CA ARG A 128 1.10 -9.02 -8.47
C ARG A 128 1.45 -7.55 -8.40
N PHE A 129 1.56 -6.93 -9.58
CA PHE A 129 1.84 -5.51 -9.71
C PHE A 129 0.62 -4.80 -10.27
N VAL A 130 0.27 -3.65 -9.68
CA VAL A 130 -0.74 -2.73 -10.18
C VAL A 130 -0.08 -1.38 -10.38
N ILE A 131 -0.25 -0.76 -11.54
CA ILE A 131 0.24 0.58 -11.83
C ILE A 131 -0.90 1.57 -11.62
N ASP A 132 -0.79 2.39 -10.58
CA ASP A 132 -1.69 3.51 -10.35
C ASP A 132 -1.19 4.73 -11.14
N GLU A 133 -1.52 4.77 -12.43
CA GLU A 133 -0.93 5.75 -13.35
C GLU A 133 -1.36 7.20 -13.08
N ARG A 134 -2.52 7.40 -12.46
CA ARG A 134 -3.10 8.72 -12.16
C ARG A 134 -3.28 8.98 -10.66
N GLY A 135 -2.63 8.19 -9.80
CA GLY A 135 -2.75 8.33 -8.35
C GLY A 135 -4.16 8.08 -7.80
N ALA A 136 -5.01 7.32 -8.49
CA ALA A 136 -6.38 7.05 -8.09
C ALA A 136 -6.45 6.33 -6.74
N ALA A 137 -5.60 5.31 -6.51
CA ALA A 137 -5.52 4.62 -5.23
C ALA A 137 -4.92 5.50 -4.15
N ARG A 138 -3.84 6.23 -4.46
CA ARG A 138 -3.26 7.22 -3.54
C ARG A 138 -4.33 8.20 -3.04
N ASN A 139 -5.08 8.80 -3.96
CA ASN A 139 -6.09 9.81 -3.64
C ASN A 139 -7.28 9.22 -2.89
N ALA A 140 -7.82 8.06 -3.35
CA ALA A 140 -8.95 7.40 -2.70
C ALA A 140 -8.64 6.94 -1.27
N TRP A 141 -7.39 6.54 -1.01
CA TRP A 141 -6.93 6.10 0.30
C TRP A 141 -6.27 7.20 1.14
N GLN A 142 -6.20 8.42 0.60
CA GLN A 142 -5.64 9.62 1.21
C GLN A 142 -4.14 9.57 1.54
N LEU A 143 -3.39 8.69 0.87
CA LEU A 143 -2.00 8.37 1.21
C LEU A 143 -1.04 9.54 0.99
N SER A 144 -0.01 9.60 1.82
CA SER A 144 1.09 10.56 1.76
C SER A 144 1.83 10.49 0.41
N ALA A 145 2.24 11.65 -0.10
CA ALA A 145 3.09 11.72 -1.29
C ALA A 145 4.51 11.22 -0.97
N GLY A 146 5.18 10.64 -1.98
CA GLY A 146 6.54 10.14 -1.92
C GLY A 146 6.76 8.92 -1.01
N GLY A 147 5.71 8.43 -0.37
CA GLY A 147 5.76 7.40 0.67
C GLY A 147 5.41 5.99 0.18
N SER A 148 5.23 5.11 1.17
CA SER A 148 4.76 3.74 0.99
C SER A 148 3.81 3.40 2.13
N ALA A 149 2.73 2.69 1.82
CA ALA A 149 1.75 2.24 2.79
C ALA A 149 1.61 0.71 2.74
N VAL A 150 1.36 0.12 3.90
CA VAL A 150 1.11 -1.32 4.08
C VAL A 150 -0.29 -1.50 4.65
N VAL A 151 -1.07 -2.39 4.03
CA VAL A 151 -2.38 -2.80 4.53
C VAL A 151 -2.44 -4.32 4.55
N VAL A 152 -2.78 -4.91 5.70
CA VAL A 152 -3.07 -6.34 5.83
C VAL A 152 -4.57 -6.54 5.79
N LEU A 153 -5.02 -7.49 4.97
CA LEU A 153 -6.42 -7.80 4.73
C LEU A 153 -6.72 -9.26 5.11
N ASP A 154 -7.88 -9.48 5.72
CA ASP A 154 -8.42 -10.83 5.91
C ASP A 154 -9.05 -11.40 4.61
N PRO A 155 -9.47 -12.68 4.56
CA PRO A 155 -10.09 -13.26 3.36
C PRO A 155 -11.33 -12.52 2.86
N THR A 156 -12.02 -11.79 3.73
CA THR A 156 -13.20 -10.99 3.36
C THR A 156 -12.83 -9.60 2.83
N GLY A 157 -11.53 -9.29 2.72
CA GLY A 157 -11.01 -8.01 2.26
C GLY A 157 -11.10 -6.90 3.31
N ARG A 158 -11.25 -7.24 4.60
CA ARG A 158 -11.29 -6.25 5.69
C ARG A 158 -9.90 -6.00 6.24
N VAL A 159 -9.62 -4.74 6.56
CA VAL A 159 -8.36 -4.28 7.13
C VAL A 159 -8.14 -4.91 8.50
N ARG A 160 -6.98 -5.52 8.68
CA ARG A 160 -6.50 -6.07 9.96
C ARG A 160 -5.32 -5.29 10.52
N PHE A 161 -4.58 -4.61 9.65
CA PHE A 161 -3.52 -3.68 9.98
C PHE A 161 -3.40 -2.67 8.84
N ALA A 162 -3.08 -1.42 9.14
CA ALA A 162 -2.75 -0.43 8.13
C ALA A 162 -1.74 0.58 8.67
N LYS A 163 -0.79 0.98 7.83
CA LYS A 163 0.14 2.08 8.11
C LYS A 163 0.53 2.77 6.82
N ASP A 164 0.50 4.10 6.83
CA ASP A 164 1.11 4.94 5.80
C ASP A 164 2.47 5.42 6.31
N GLY A 165 3.55 4.92 5.71
CA GLY A 165 4.92 5.13 6.11
C GLY A 165 5.72 3.84 6.31
N ALA A 166 6.97 4.01 6.76
CA ALA A 166 7.85 2.89 7.07
C ALA A 166 7.38 2.14 8.33
N LEU A 167 7.39 0.81 8.25
CA LEU A 167 7.18 -0.05 9.40
C LEU A 167 8.44 -0.10 10.26
N THR A 168 8.23 -0.02 11.57
CA THR A 168 9.25 -0.30 12.59
C THR A 168 9.49 -1.81 12.68
N PRO A 169 10.62 -2.26 13.25
CA PRO A 169 10.86 -3.70 13.45
C PRO A 169 9.75 -4.42 14.23
N ALA A 170 9.17 -3.75 15.24
CA ALA A 170 8.07 -4.31 16.01
C ALA A 170 6.78 -4.44 15.17
N GLU A 171 6.48 -3.47 14.31
CA GLU A 171 5.33 -3.55 13.41
C GLU A 171 5.53 -4.62 12.32
N VAL A 172 6.77 -4.82 11.83
CA VAL A 172 7.06 -5.95 10.92
C VAL A 172 6.77 -7.28 11.62
N GLN A 173 7.21 -7.47 12.87
CA GLN A 173 6.91 -8.67 13.64
C GLN A 173 5.40 -8.84 13.85
N GLN A 174 4.69 -7.76 14.19
CA GLN A 174 3.24 -7.78 14.35
C GLN A 174 2.53 -8.18 13.06
N VAL A 175 2.93 -7.61 11.92
CA VAL A 175 2.38 -7.96 10.61
C VAL A 175 2.64 -9.43 10.31
N MET A 176 3.87 -9.92 10.51
CA MET A 176 4.18 -11.33 10.25
C MET A 176 3.37 -12.29 11.12
N LEU A 177 3.19 -11.99 12.42
CA LEU A 177 2.32 -12.78 13.30
C LEU A 177 0.88 -12.80 12.79
N LEU A 178 0.36 -11.64 12.39
CA LEU A 178 -0.98 -11.53 11.82
C LEU A 178 -1.13 -12.34 10.51
N LEU A 179 -0.12 -12.33 9.64
CA LEU A 179 -0.14 -13.12 8.41
C LEU A 179 -0.16 -14.62 8.70
N HIS A 180 0.64 -15.10 9.65
CA HIS A 180 0.61 -16.51 10.05
C HIS A 180 -0.75 -16.93 10.64
N GLN A 181 -1.46 -16.03 11.32
CA GLN A 181 -2.82 -16.31 11.80
C GLN A 181 -3.84 -16.37 10.68
N LEU A 182 -3.71 -15.52 9.66
CA LEU A 182 -4.66 -15.43 8.55
C LEU A 182 -4.50 -16.55 7.51
N VAL A 183 -3.31 -17.13 7.40
CA VAL A 183 -2.94 -18.15 6.40
C VAL A 183 -3.29 -19.59 6.86
N GLN A 184 -3.65 -19.78 8.13
CA GLN A 184 -4.04 -21.08 8.70
C GLN A 184 -5.23 -21.73 7.99
#